data_AF-A0A6C0L2U6-F1
#
_entry.id   AF-A0A6C0L2U6-F1
#
_cell.length_a   1.000
_cell.length_b   1.000
_cell.length_c   1.000
_cell.angle_alpha   90.00
_cell.angle_beta   90.00
_cell.angle_gamma   90.00
#
_symmetry.space_group_name_H-M   'P 1'
#
loop_
_entity.id
_entity.type
_entity.pdbx_description
1 polymer ?
#
loop_
_entity_poly.entity_id
_entity_poly.type
_entity_poly.pdbx_seq_one_letter_code
_entity_poly.pdbx_strand_id
1 'polypeptide(L)'
;MDQKRIYIHQNINKINDHVNIINIIEQNECKHTKNNNGIFLNLTTTEDDIVDQIYFLLNNELNYSIINENDMKMNDEELFVNRYTPKQNVTVSPIINEPLCNQFTPSEQERILYSKLYHLKI
;
A
#
# COMPACT_ATOMS: atom_id res chain seq x y z
N MET A 1 -23.67 -2.44 -5.49
CA MET A 1 -22.25 -2.09 -5.37
C MET A 1 -21.53 -2.81 -6.51
N ASP A 2 -20.68 -2.11 -7.25
CA ASP A 2 -20.01 -2.62 -8.44
C ASP A 2 -19.13 -3.85 -8.15
N GLN A 3 -19.16 -4.86 -9.04
CA GLN A 3 -18.48 -6.15 -8.87
C GLN A 3 -16.97 -5.98 -8.71
N LYS A 4 -16.36 -5.02 -9.42
CA LYS A 4 -14.92 -4.72 -9.34
C LYS A 4 -14.52 -4.20 -7.96
N ARG A 5 -15.31 -3.30 -7.38
CA ARG A 5 -15.08 -2.73 -6.04
C ARG A 5 -15.14 -3.83 -4.96
N ILE A 6 -16.12 -4.73 -5.07
CA ILE A 6 -16.24 -5.91 -4.19
C ILE A 6 -15.01 -6.81 -4.34
N TYR A 7 -14.59 -7.08 -5.57
CA TYR A 7 -13.42 -7.89 -5.85
C TYR A 7 -12.16 -7.28 -5.22
N ILE A 8 -11.90 -5.98 -5.40
CA ILE A 8 -10.75 -5.31 -4.79
C ILE A 8 -10.80 -5.48 -3.28
N HIS A 9 -11.91 -5.13 -2.63
CA HIS A 9 -12.04 -5.22 -1.18
C HIS A 9 -11.74 -6.64 -0.63
N GLN A 10 -12.19 -7.68 -1.33
CA GLN A 10 -12.00 -9.07 -0.90
C GLN A 10 -10.60 -9.62 -1.15
N ASN A 11 -9.87 -9.06 -2.11
CA ASN A 11 -8.64 -9.66 -2.62
C ASN A 11 -7.39 -8.81 -2.39
N ILE A 12 -7.53 -7.52 -2.02
CA ILE A 12 -6.39 -6.61 -1.83
C ILE A 12 -5.38 -7.11 -0.79
N ASN A 13 -5.83 -7.84 0.23
CA ASN A 13 -4.95 -8.38 1.28
C ASN A 13 -4.22 -9.67 0.87
N LYS A 14 -4.50 -10.21 -0.34
CA LYS A 14 -3.86 -11.44 -0.84
C LYS A 14 -2.53 -11.17 -1.53
N ILE A 15 -2.26 -9.93 -1.91
CA ILE A 15 -0.97 -9.50 -2.45
C ILE A 15 -0.10 -8.94 -1.32
N ASN A 16 1.21 -9.16 -1.41
CA ASN A 16 2.18 -8.71 -0.40
C ASN A 16 2.66 -7.29 -0.63
N ASP A 17 2.70 -6.85 -1.89
CA ASP A 17 3.20 -5.54 -2.30
C ASP A 17 2.07 -4.69 -2.88
N HIS A 18 1.81 -3.55 -2.24
CA HIS A 18 0.78 -2.59 -2.65
C HIS A 18 1.37 -1.33 -3.29
N VAL A 19 2.70 -1.25 -3.50
CA VAL A 19 3.38 -0.03 -3.99
C VAL A 19 2.76 0.49 -5.29
N ASN A 20 2.47 -0.40 -6.25
CA ASN A 20 1.88 0.03 -7.51
C ASN A 20 0.46 0.58 -7.35
N ILE A 21 -0.33 0.02 -6.44
CA ILE A 21 -1.68 0.53 -6.12
C ILE A 21 -1.59 1.88 -5.43
N ILE A 22 -0.64 2.05 -4.51
CA ILE A 22 -0.36 3.34 -3.86
C ILE A 22 0.03 4.38 -4.92
N ASN A 23 0.89 4.03 -5.87
CA ASN A 23 1.28 4.92 -6.96
C ASN A 23 0.08 5.36 -7.81
N ILE A 24 -0.84 4.44 -8.15
CA ILE A 24 -2.07 4.78 -8.88
C ILE A 24 -2.90 5.80 -8.08
N ILE A 25 -3.08 5.58 -6.79
CA ILE A 25 -3.84 6.47 -5.90
C ILE A 25 -3.21 7.86 -5.85
N GLU A 26 -1.89 7.95 -5.69
CA GLU A 26 -1.15 9.22 -5.58
C GLU A 26 -1.09 9.97 -6.92
N GLN A 27 -0.85 9.29 -8.04
CA GLN A 27 -0.76 9.91 -9.36
C GLN A 27 -2.09 10.45 -9.88
N ASN A 28 -3.21 9.82 -9.51
CA ASN A 28 -4.55 10.27 -9.88
C ASN A 28 -5.18 11.19 -8.81
N GLU A 29 -4.39 11.72 -7.87
CA GLU A 29 -4.83 12.64 -6.80
C GLU A 29 -6.10 12.16 -6.05
N CYS A 30 -6.22 10.85 -5.86
CA CYS A 30 -7.37 10.27 -5.18
C CYS A 30 -7.52 10.81 -3.77
N LYS A 31 -8.76 11.07 -3.35
CA LYS A 31 -9.04 11.33 -1.94
C LYS A 31 -8.77 10.07 -1.11
N HIS A 32 -7.69 10.12 -0.32
CA HIS A 32 -7.29 9.04 0.57
C HIS A 32 -6.71 9.62 1.87
N THR A 33 -6.62 8.78 2.90
CA THR A 33 -5.93 9.13 4.15
C THR A 33 -4.66 8.30 4.25
N LYS A 34 -3.50 8.95 4.37
CA LYS A 34 -2.21 8.29 4.55
C LYS A 34 -1.72 8.48 5.99
N ASN A 35 -1.26 7.41 6.60
CA ASN A 35 -0.59 7.45 7.91
C ASN A 35 0.63 6.50 7.91
N ASN A 36 1.31 6.38 9.05
CA ASN A 36 2.50 5.52 9.18
C ASN A 36 2.22 4.03 8.93
N ASN A 37 0.95 3.61 8.96
CA ASN A 37 0.53 2.23 8.78
C ASN A 37 0.00 1.94 7.37
N GLY A 38 -0.09 2.95 6.50
CA GLY A 38 -0.52 2.78 5.11
C GLY A 38 -1.58 3.79 4.67
N ILE A 39 -2.43 3.35 3.73
CA ILE A 39 -3.42 4.19 3.06
C ILE A 39 -4.83 3.63 3.30
N PHE A 40 -5.75 4.53 3.64
CA PHE A 40 -7.19 4.27 3.65
C PHE A 40 -7.81 4.92 2.41
N LEU A 41 -8.39 4.09 1.55
CA LEU A 41 -9.10 4.51 0.34
C LEU A 41 -10.57 4.14 0.46
N ASN A 42 -11.47 5.10 0.23
CA ASN A 42 -12.89 4.81 0.16
C ASN A 42 -13.31 4.41 -1.27
N LEU A 43 -13.36 3.10 -1.50
CA LEU A 43 -13.80 2.51 -2.76
C LEU A 43 -15.26 2.83 -3.13
N THR A 44 -16.07 3.54 -2.34
CA THR A 44 -17.41 3.98 -2.81
C THR A 44 -17.39 5.35 -3.49
N THR A 45 -16.36 6.15 -3.20
CA THR A 45 -16.21 7.52 -3.71
C THR A 45 -15.09 7.66 -4.74
N THR A 46 -14.28 6.62 -4.92
CA THR A 46 -13.23 6.57 -5.94
C THR A 46 -13.85 6.52 -7.33
N GLU A 47 -13.28 7.25 -8.29
CA GLU A 47 -13.71 7.26 -9.69
C GLU A 47 -13.57 5.87 -10.34
N ASP A 48 -14.46 5.55 -11.29
CA ASP A 48 -14.53 4.22 -11.91
C ASP A 48 -13.23 3.87 -12.67
N ASP A 49 -12.61 4.83 -13.37
CA ASP A 49 -11.35 4.60 -14.11
C ASP A 49 -10.20 4.15 -13.20
N ILE A 50 -10.18 4.65 -11.97
CA ILE A 50 -9.15 4.33 -10.98
C ILE A 50 -9.42 2.95 -10.36
N VAL A 51 -10.70 2.65 -10.12
CA VAL A 51 -11.13 1.31 -9.68
C VAL A 51 -10.76 0.27 -10.73
N ASP A 52 -10.91 0.59 -12.01
CA ASP A 52 -10.56 -0.29 -13.11
C ASP A 52 -9.06 -0.56 -13.16
N GLN A 53 -8.23 0.47 -12.98
CA GLN A 53 -6.77 0.31 -12.90
C GLN A 53 -6.35 -0.57 -11.71
N ILE A 54 -6.90 -0.31 -10.52
CA ILE A 54 -6.61 -1.10 -9.32
C ILE A 54 -7.08 -2.56 -9.51
N TYR A 55 -8.27 -2.75 -10.07
CA TYR A 55 -8.83 -4.06 -10.37
C TYR A 55 -7.94 -4.85 -11.33
N PHE A 56 -7.53 -4.25 -12.45
CA PHE A 56 -6.70 -4.90 -13.45
C PHE A 56 -5.35 -5.33 -12.86
N LEU A 57 -4.71 -4.43 -12.12
CA LEU A 57 -3.43 -4.73 -11.47
C LEU A 57 -3.57 -5.87 -10.48
N LEU A 58 -4.56 -5.81 -9.58
CA LEU A 58 -4.79 -6.85 -8.59
C LEU A 58 -5.13 -8.20 -9.22
N ASN A 59 -5.96 -8.20 -10.28
CA ASN A 59 -6.32 -9.39 -11.02
C ASN A 59 -5.11 -10.02 -11.70
N ASN A 60 -4.21 -9.21 -12.25
CA ASN A 60 -2.96 -9.70 -12.83
C ASN A 60 -2.07 -10.31 -11.75
N GLU A 61 -1.79 -9.61 -10.66
CA GLU A 61 -0.93 -10.13 -9.57
C GLU A 61 -1.41 -11.49 -9.05
N LEU A 62 -2.72 -11.66 -8.88
CA LEU A 62 -3.29 -12.90 -8.36
C LEU A 62 -3.36 -14.02 -9.40
N ASN A 63 -3.66 -13.71 -10.67
CA ASN A 63 -3.79 -14.72 -11.71
C ASN A 63 -2.47 -15.05 -12.43
N TYR A 64 -1.44 -14.20 -12.32
CA TYR A 64 -0.11 -14.48 -12.88
C TYR A 64 0.51 -15.74 -12.24
N SER A 65 0.14 -16.04 -10.99
CA SER A 65 0.53 -17.27 -10.30
C SER A 65 -0.08 -18.53 -10.91
N ILE A 66 -1.25 -18.42 -11.57
CA ILE A 66 -1.98 -19.55 -12.17
C ILE A 66 -1.45 -19.86 -13.58
N ILE A 67 -1.01 -18.83 -14.31
CA ILE A 67 -0.53 -18.93 -15.70
C ILE A 67 0.90 -19.49 -15.74
N ASN A 68 1.76 -19.14 -14.78
CA ASN A 68 3.16 -19.59 -14.74
C ASN A 68 3.32 -21.10 -14.47
N GLU A 69 2.31 -21.79 -13.94
CA GLU A 69 2.34 -23.26 -13.82
C GLU A 69 1.88 -23.98 -15.09
N ASN A 70 1.20 -23.31 -16.04
CA ASN A 70 0.55 -23.99 -17.17
C ASN A 70 0.92 -23.49 -18.57
N ASP A 71 1.41 -22.26 -18.78
CA ASP A 71 1.55 -21.72 -20.14
C ASP A 71 2.91 -21.07 -20.43
N MET A 72 3.91 -21.92 -20.66
CA MET A 72 4.99 -21.58 -21.58
C MET A 72 4.48 -21.78 -23.02
N LYS A 73 3.60 -20.90 -23.52
CA LYS A 73 3.30 -20.71 -24.96
C LYS A 73 2.30 -19.56 -25.24
N MET A 74 2.78 -18.55 -25.98
CA MET A 74 2.03 -17.69 -26.94
C MET A 74 1.06 -16.67 -26.32
N ASN A 75 0.97 -15.38 -26.70
CA ASN A 75 1.34 -14.64 -27.92
C ASN A 75 1.65 -13.15 -27.59
N ASP A 76 2.56 -12.56 -28.38
CA ASP A 76 3.03 -11.17 -28.34
C ASP A 76 2.05 -10.13 -28.93
N GLU A 77 0.78 -10.08 -28.51
CA GLU A 77 -0.14 -9.02 -28.98
C GLU A 77 -0.76 -8.24 -27.81
N GLU A 78 -0.37 -6.96 -27.74
CA GLU A 78 -0.79 -5.88 -26.83
C GLU A 78 -0.18 -5.83 -25.41
N LEU A 79 1.15 -5.97 -25.33
CA LEU A 79 1.90 -5.38 -24.21
C LEU A 79 1.98 -3.85 -24.37
N PHE A 80 1.05 -3.12 -23.74
CA PHE A 80 1.32 -1.74 -23.30
C PHE A 80 2.34 -1.76 -22.15
N VAL A 81 3.57 -2.21 -22.44
CA VAL A 81 4.74 -2.00 -21.59
C VAL A 81 5.31 -0.64 -21.96
N ASN A 82 4.68 0.41 -21.47
CA ASN A 82 5.33 1.71 -21.39
C ASN A 82 5.84 1.94 -19.98
N ARG A 83 7.12 1.58 -19.80
CA ARG A 83 8.13 2.33 -19.04
C ARG A 83 7.66 2.94 -17.71
N TYR A 84 7.61 2.11 -16.67
CA TYR A 84 7.88 2.57 -15.32
C TYR A 84 9.04 1.75 -14.75
N THR A 85 10.25 2.04 -15.23
CA THR A 85 11.42 1.90 -14.37
C THR A 85 11.41 3.12 -13.45
N PRO A 86 11.14 2.97 -12.14
CA PRO A 86 11.45 4.05 -11.23
C PRO A 86 12.96 4.24 -11.29
N LYS A 87 13.42 5.46 -11.62
CA LYS A 87 14.78 5.86 -11.27
C LYS A 87 14.94 5.60 -9.78
N GLN A 88 15.91 4.76 -9.43
CA GLN A 88 16.29 4.54 -8.03
C GLN A 88 16.75 5.88 -7.45
N ASN A 89 15.84 6.61 -6.83
CA ASN A 89 16.21 7.62 -5.86
C ASN A 89 16.46 6.86 -4.57
N VAL A 90 17.73 6.71 -4.21
CA VAL A 90 18.16 6.24 -2.90
C VAL A 90 17.62 7.23 -1.88
N THR A 91 16.46 6.93 -1.28
CA THR A 91 16.00 7.65 -0.10
C THR A 91 16.75 7.09 1.10
N VAL A 92 17.69 7.89 1.59
CA VAL A 92 18.31 7.72 2.91
C VAL A 92 17.17 7.62 3.92
N SER A 93 17.08 6.50 4.64
CA SER A 93 16.13 6.33 5.73
C SER A 93 16.31 7.47 6.72
N PRO A 94 15.23 8.15 7.17
CA PRO A 94 15.36 9.08 8.28
C PRO A 94 15.84 8.28 9.49
N ILE A 95 16.95 8.73 10.09
CA ILE A 95 17.38 8.25 11.39
C ILE A 95 16.21 8.55 12.34
N ILE A 96 15.48 7.52 12.74
CA ILE A 96 14.50 7.63 13.83
C ILE A 96 15.35 7.77 15.10
N ASN A 97 15.59 9.00 15.51
CA ASN A 97 16.09 9.27 16.85
C ASN A 97 14.94 8.95 17.80
N GLU A 98 14.89 7.72 18.31
CA GLU A 98 14.11 7.45 19.52
C GLU A 98 14.54 8.49 20.57
N PRO A 99 13.61 9.27 21.14
CA PRO A 99 13.98 10.23 22.16
C PRO A 99 14.53 9.43 23.34
N LEU A 100 15.81 9.64 23.64
CA LEU A 100 16.47 9.07 24.81
C LEU A 100 15.66 9.47 26.04
N CYS A 101 15.24 8.51 26.88
CA CYS A 101 14.42 8.75 28.08
C CYS A 101 14.92 9.94 28.93
N ASN A 102 16.23 10.17 28.91
CA ASN A 102 16.97 11.22 29.62
C ASN A 102 16.54 12.66 29.23
N GLN A 103 15.83 12.83 28.11
CA GLN A 103 15.33 14.12 27.64
C GLN A 103 14.00 14.52 28.29
N PHE A 104 13.34 13.59 28.98
CA PHE A 104 12.06 13.81 29.66
C PHE A 104 12.26 14.05 31.16
N THR A 105 11.34 14.79 31.77
CA THR A 105 11.30 14.94 33.23
C THR A 105 11.01 13.58 33.90
N PRO A 106 11.36 13.39 35.19
CA PRO A 106 11.09 12.13 35.89
C PRO A 106 9.61 11.69 35.81
N SER A 107 8.67 12.64 35.87
CA SER A 107 7.24 12.34 35.77
C SER A 107 6.81 11.91 34.36
N GLU A 108 7.39 12.49 33.31
CA GLU A 108 7.13 12.08 31.93
C GLU A 108 7.73 10.71 31.62
N GLN A 109 8.94 10.44 32.13
CA GLN A 109 9.57 9.12 32.03
C GLN A 109 8.70 8.04 32.67
N GLU A 110 8.13 8.32 33.83
CA GLU A 110 7.19 7.43 34.52
C GLU A 110 5.95 7.17 33.66
N ARG A 111 5.33 8.20 33.08
CA ARG A 111 4.18 8.05 32.18
C ARG A 111 4.51 7.20 30.95
N ILE A 112 5.66 7.45 30.32
CA ILE A 112 6.15 6.67 29.17
C ILE A 112 6.33 5.20 29.57
N LEU A 113 6.95 4.92 30.72
CA LEU A 113 7.11 3.55 31.23
C LEU A 113 5.76 2.86 31.47
N TYR A 114 4.83 3.55 32.12
CA TYR A 114 3.48 3.03 32.36
C TYR A 114 2.73 2.76 31.06
N SER A 115 2.84 3.62 30.05
CA SER A 115 2.18 3.36 28.76
C SER A 115 2.69 2.12 28.04
N LYS A 116 4.00 1.85 28.11
CA LYS A 116 4.62 0.67 27.53
C LYS A 116 4.17 -0.60 28.26
N LEU A 117 4.08 -0.56 29.58
CA LEU A 117 3.62 -1.70 30.40
C LEU A 117 2.15 -2.06 30.14
N TYR A 118 1.29 -1.05 29.94
CA TYR A 118 -0.16 -1.25 29.83
C TYR A 118 -0.72 -1.11 28.40
N HIS A 119 0.15 -1.00 27.37
CA HIS A 119 -0.24 -0.76 25.96
C HIS A 119 -1.20 0.42 25.78
N LEU A 120 -1.13 1.40 26.67
CA LEU A 120 -1.95 2.60 26.60
C LEU A 120 -1.32 3.53 25.56
N LYS A 121 -2.11 4.01 24.59
CA LYS A 121 -1.65 5.03 23.65
C LYS A 121 -1.63 6.37 24.40
N ILE A 122 -0.44 6.90 24.68
CA ILE A 122 -0.24 8.29 25.17
C ILE A 122 -0.52 9.26 24.02
#